data_AF-A0A9D8B1V5-F1
#
_entry.id   AF-A0A9D8B1V5-F1
#
_cell.length_a   1.000
_cell.length_b   1.000
_cell.length_c   1.000
_cell.angle_alpha   90.00
_cell.angle_beta   90.00
_cell.angle_gamma   90.00
#
_symmetry.space_group_name_H-M   'P 1'
#
loop_
_entity.id
_entity.type
_entity.pdbx_description
1 polymer ?
#
loop_
_entity_poly.entity_id
_entity_poly.type
_entity_poly.pdbx_seq_one_letter_code
_entity_poly.pdbx_strand_id
1 'polypeptide(L)'
;MEGLVSFIAGALVIGALGAWLVTRHNQVALERLRQARRERDDARAELHYRNEQWDTVNQTISEGVVLLDARGQAVWLNGMAVEMLNVSDARGRMFAQLAWGWQLDALIADVLARRAESLSQIVVKDERAFRIVVRACMIRGTLGALIVLSEITELQRLGRVRRDFVANISHELRTPITALRILADTLAEELVDASPARLWLTKLLSQVDALRQLTDELMDLARIESGQMPIKLVETPIADLVAQVVERFRPQIERQELALEITAPADLRVLADPASAQRALGNLLHNAIKFTPARGRIAMGARAVGDMIELYVQDSGIGIPAAVLPRIFERFFKLEHARRADEPHSTGLGLAIAKHLIEAHGGKIWAESIEGKGSTFYFTLPATT
;
A
#
# COMPACT_ATOMS: atom_id res chain seq x y z
N MET A 1 -19.39 -33.44 -104.24
CA MET A 1 -18.61 -32.58 -103.32
C MET A 1 -19.48 -31.93 -102.22
N GLU A 2 -20.76 -31.65 -102.45
CA GLU A 2 -21.64 -30.96 -101.48
C GLU A 2 -21.89 -31.72 -100.17
N GLY A 3 -22.02 -33.05 -100.20
CA GLY A 3 -22.26 -33.85 -98.98
C GLY A 3 -21.13 -33.84 -97.96
N LEU A 4 -19.87 -33.68 -98.41
CA LEU A 4 -18.70 -33.64 -97.53
C LEU A 4 -18.60 -32.30 -96.78
N VAL A 5 -18.97 -31.20 -97.45
CA VAL A 5 -18.93 -29.84 -96.86
C VAL A 5 -20.00 -29.70 -95.76
N SER A 6 -21.20 -30.23 -95.98
CA SER A 6 -22.29 -30.23 -94.97
C SER A 6 -21.93 -31.05 -93.72
N PHE A 7 -21.27 -32.20 -93.91
CA PHE A 7 -20.81 -33.04 -92.81
C PHE A 7 -19.72 -32.35 -91.96
N ILE A 8 -18.75 -31.69 -92.61
CA ILE A 8 -17.69 -30.94 -91.91
C ILE A 8 -18.28 -29.73 -91.16
N ALA A 9 -19.25 -29.02 -91.74
CA ALA A 9 -19.94 -27.91 -91.09
C ALA A 9 -20.73 -28.38 -89.85
N GLY A 10 -21.45 -29.51 -89.94
CA GLY A 10 -22.14 -30.12 -88.81
C GLY A 10 -21.19 -30.52 -87.68
N ALA A 11 -20.04 -31.13 -88.01
CA ALA A 11 -19.02 -31.50 -87.04
C ALA A 11 -18.40 -30.27 -86.33
N LEU A 12 -18.17 -29.17 -87.06
CA LEU A 12 -17.67 -27.91 -86.49
C LEU A 12 -18.69 -27.25 -85.54
N VAL A 13 -19.97 -27.27 -85.87
CA VAL A 13 -21.04 -26.73 -85.00
C VAL A 13 -21.17 -27.57 -83.73
N ILE A 14 -21.13 -28.90 -83.83
CA ILE A 14 -21.16 -29.79 -82.66
C ILE A 14 -19.92 -29.59 -81.78
N GLY A 15 -18.74 -29.46 -82.39
CA GLY A 15 -17.50 -29.15 -81.68
C GLY A 15 -17.53 -27.80 -80.98
N ALA A 16 -18.05 -26.76 -81.63
CA ALA A 16 -18.21 -25.43 -81.05
C ALA A 16 -19.24 -25.42 -79.91
N LEU A 17 -20.36 -26.14 -80.06
CA LEU A 17 -21.39 -26.27 -79.02
C LEU A 17 -20.84 -27.03 -77.80
N GLY A 18 -20.07 -28.10 -78.02
CA GLY A 18 -19.39 -28.85 -76.97
C GLY A 18 -18.36 -28.00 -76.22
N ALA A 19 -17.52 -27.24 -76.95
CA ALA A 19 -16.56 -26.31 -76.36
C ALA A 19 -17.25 -25.19 -75.56
N TRP A 20 -18.38 -24.67 -76.04
CA TRP A 20 -19.19 -23.68 -75.33
C TRP A 20 -19.85 -24.24 -74.07
N LEU A 21 -20.37 -25.47 -74.12
CA LEU A 21 -20.92 -26.16 -72.94
C LEU A 21 -19.86 -26.41 -71.86
N VAL A 22 -18.66 -26.84 -72.25
CA VAL A 22 -17.53 -27.05 -71.32
C VAL A 22 -17.07 -25.74 -70.69
N THR A 23 -16.94 -24.66 -71.48
CA THR A 23 -16.53 -23.35 -70.93
C THR A 23 -17.59 -22.77 -69.99
N ARG A 24 -18.88 -22.89 -70.33
CA ARG A 24 -19.99 -22.47 -69.46
C ARG A 24 -20.05 -23.28 -68.16
N HIS A 25 -19.84 -24.59 -68.23
CA HIS A 25 -19.78 -25.44 -67.04
C HIS A 25 -18.60 -25.07 -66.13
N ASN A 26 -17.42 -24.83 -66.72
CA ASN A 26 -16.24 -24.38 -66.00
C ASN A 26 -16.43 -23.00 -65.36
N GLN A 27 -17.13 -22.06 -66.02
CA GLN A 27 -17.42 -20.73 -65.46
C GLN A 27 -18.31 -20.82 -64.21
N VAL A 28 -19.40 -21.59 -64.26
CA VAL A 28 -20.30 -21.79 -63.11
C VAL A 28 -19.56 -22.49 -61.96
N ALA A 29 -18.70 -23.48 -62.26
CA ALA A 29 -17.87 -24.13 -61.26
C ALA A 29 -16.88 -23.14 -60.60
N LEU A 30 -16.28 -22.25 -61.39
CA LEU A 30 -15.36 -21.22 -60.90
C LEU A 30 -16.06 -20.20 -59.99
N GLU A 31 -17.29 -19.81 -60.33
CA GLU A 31 -18.10 -18.90 -59.52
C GLU A 31 -18.48 -19.51 -58.17
N ARG A 32 -18.88 -20.78 -58.15
CA ARG A 32 -19.16 -21.53 -56.89
C ARG A 32 -17.92 -21.63 -56.02
N LEU A 33 -16.75 -21.90 -56.60
CA LEU A 33 -15.48 -21.92 -55.86
C LEU A 33 -15.10 -20.55 -55.29
N ARG A 34 -15.33 -19.47 -56.05
CA ARG A 34 -15.11 -18.09 -55.59
C ARG A 34 -16.04 -17.72 -54.44
N GLN A 35 -17.31 -18.11 -54.53
CA GLN A 35 -18.29 -17.87 -53.47
C GLN A 35 -17.92 -18.64 -52.19
N ALA A 36 -17.65 -19.94 -52.29
CA ALA A 36 -17.23 -20.76 -51.14
C ALA A 36 -15.93 -20.24 -50.49
N ARG A 37 -15.01 -19.69 -51.29
CA ARG A 37 -13.78 -19.08 -50.78
C ARG A 37 -14.06 -17.79 -50.01
N ARG A 38 -14.94 -16.92 -50.52
CA ARG A 38 -15.37 -15.69 -49.82
C ARG A 38 -16.06 -16.02 -48.49
N GLU A 39 -17.02 -16.94 -48.49
CA GLU A 39 -17.72 -17.36 -47.26
C GLU A 39 -16.75 -17.91 -46.21
N ARG A 40 -15.73 -18.67 -46.62
CA ARG A 40 -14.70 -19.18 -45.70
C ARG A 40 -13.79 -18.06 -45.17
N ASP A 41 -13.43 -17.11 -46.02
CA ASP A 41 -12.55 -15.99 -45.66
C ASP A 41 -13.29 -15.02 -44.71
N ASP A 42 -14.58 -14.76 -44.95
CA ASP A 42 -15.45 -13.97 -44.04
C ASP A 42 -15.63 -14.67 -42.69
N ALA A 43 -15.90 -15.98 -42.67
CA ALA A 43 -16.02 -16.74 -41.42
C ALA A 43 -14.71 -16.77 -40.62
N ARG A 44 -13.55 -16.80 -41.30
CA ARG A 44 -12.24 -16.68 -40.64
C ARG A 44 -12.02 -15.29 -40.07
N ALA A 45 -12.37 -14.24 -40.80
CA ALA A 45 -12.25 -12.86 -40.33
C ALA A 45 -13.08 -12.64 -39.06
N GLU A 46 -14.31 -13.15 -39.02
CA GLU A 46 -15.20 -13.06 -37.84
C GLU A 46 -14.61 -13.79 -36.62
N LEU A 47 -14.06 -15.00 -36.81
CA LEU A 47 -13.39 -15.72 -35.73
C LEU A 47 -12.14 -15.00 -35.22
N HIS A 48 -11.35 -14.41 -36.13
CA HIS A 48 -10.20 -13.60 -35.75
C HIS A 48 -10.61 -12.38 -34.93
N TYR A 49 -11.62 -11.64 -35.39
CA TYR A 49 -12.15 -10.49 -34.67
C TYR A 49 -12.66 -10.86 -33.27
N ARG A 50 -13.43 -11.95 -33.15
CA ARG A 50 -13.90 -12.43 -31.84
C ARG A 50 -12.75 -12.85 -30.92
N ASN A 51 -11.71 -13.51 -31.44
CA ASN A 51 -10.55 -13.87 -30.64
C ASN A 51 -9.78 -12.64 -30.16
N GLU A 52 -9.59 -11.63 -31.02
CA GLU A 52 -8.95 -10.36 -30.66
C GLU A 52 -9.71 -9.62 -29.55
N GLN A 53 -11.06 -9.61 -29.61
CA GLN A 53 -11.90 -9.04 -28.55
C GLN A 53 -11.71 -9.79 -27.22
N TRP A 54 -11.70 -11.13 -27.25
CA TRP A 54 -11.46 -11.95 -26.07
C TRP A 54 -10.06 -11.74 -25.48
N ASP A 55 -9.04 -11.65 -26.32
CA ASP A 55 -7.67 -11.40 -25.90
C ASP A 55 -7.53 -10.02 -25.25
N THR A 56 -8.21 -9.01 -25.80
CA THR A 56 -8.26 -7.65 -25.22
C THR A 56 -8.88 -7.69 -23.82
N VAL A 57 -10.07 -8.28 -23.66
CA VAL A 57 -10.73 -8.42 -22.36
C VAL A 57 -9.84 -9.17 -21.36
N ASN A 58 -9.21 -10.27 -21.78
CA ASN A 58 -8.32 -11.07 -20.94
C ASN A 58 -7.06 -10.33 -20.48
N GLN A 59 -6.57 -9.37 -21.28
CA GLN A 59 -5.44 -8.52 -20.93
C GLN A 59 -5.83 -7.33 -20.05
N THR A 60 -7.13 -6.96 -20.01
CA THR A 60 -7.59 -5.81 -19.21
C THR A 60 -7.98 -6.18 -17.78
N ILE A 61 -8.33 -7.45 -17.54
CA ILE A 61 -8.77 -7.92 -16.23
C ILE A 61 -7.57 -7.96 -15.27
N SER A 62 -7.67 -7.20 -14.16
CA SER A 62 -6.66 -7.14 -13.10
C SER A 62 -6.65 -8.36 -12.17
N GLU A 63 -7.57 -9.31 -12.37
CA GLU A 63 -7.63 -10.58 -11.65
C GLU A 63 -6.97 -11.71 -12.44
N GLY A 64 -6.24 -12.58 -11.74
CA GLY A 64 -5.74 -13.82 -12.34
C GLY A 64 -6.88 -14.83 -12.47
N VAL A 65 -7.11 -15.35 -13.67
CA VAL A 65 -8.14 -16.36 -13.92
C VAL A 65 -7.49 -17.66 -14.38
N VAL A 66 -7.84 -18.76 -13.72
CA VAL A 66 -7.36 -20.11 -14.05
C VAL A 66 -8.54 -21.05 -14.21
N LEU A 67 -8.56 -21.80 -15.30
CA LEU A 67 -9.59 -22.79 -15.59
C LEU A 67 -9.01 -24.19 -15.42
N LEU A 68 -9.66 -25.03 -14.62
CA LEU A 68 -9.27 -26.39 -14.32
C LEU A 68 -10.27 -27.41 -14.89
N ASP A 69 -9.77 -28.57 -15.28
CA ASP A 69 -10.61 -29.73 -15.65
C ASP A 69 -11.14 -30.50 -14.43
N ALA A 70 -11.88 -31.59 -14.67
CA ALA A 70 -12.42 -32.47 -13.62
C ALA A 70 -11.35 -33.13 -12.72
N ARG A 71 -10.09 -33.18 -13.19
CA ARG A 71 -8.95 -33.75 -12.47
C ARG A 71 -8.13 -32.68 -11.75
N GLY A 72 -8.54 -31.41 -11.81
CA GLY A 72 -7.83 -30.28 -11.21
C GLY A 72 -6.59 -29.82 -12.01
N GLN A 73 -6.49 -30.21 -13.29
CA GLN A 73 -5.40 -29.78 -14.17
C GLN A 73 -5.76 -28.47 -14.87
N ALA A 74 -4.80 -27.55 -14.96
CA ALA A 74 -5.04 -26.27 -15.61
C ALA A 74 -5.17 -26.42 -17.12
N VAL A 75 -6.33 -26.03 -17.64
CA VAL A 75 -6.67 -26.01 -19.07
C VAL A 75 -6.30 -24.66 -19.67
N TRP A 76 -6.47 -23.58 -18.90
CA TRP A 76 -6.25 -22.23 -19.37
C TRP A 76 -5.94 -21.26 -18.23
N LEU A 77 -5.11 -20.25 -18.50
CA LEU A 77 -4.77 -19.15 -17.60
C LEU A 77 -4.71 -17.85 -18.42
N ASN A 78 -5.15 -16.74 -17.82
CA ASN A 78 -4.92 -15.41 -18.41
C ASN A 78 -3.50 -14.89 -18.09
N GLY A 79 -3.10 -13.80 -18.74
CA GLY A 79 -1.78 -13.18 -18.53
C GLY A 79 -1.55 -12.72 -17.08
N MET A 80 -2.58 -12.19 -16.44
CA MET A 80 -2.51 -11.78 -15.03
C MET A 80 -2.27 -12.95 -14.08
N ALA A 81 -2.87 -14.12 -14.33
CA ALA A 81 -2.59 -15.33 -13.53
C ALA A 81 -1.14 -15.81 -13.74
N VAL A 82 -0.61 -15.73 -14.96
CA VAL A 82 0.79 -16.05 -15.25
C VAL A 82 1.74 -15.14 -14.44
N GLU A 83 1.44 -13.84 -14.37
CA GLU A 83 2.21 -12.86 -13.61
C GLU A 83 2.09 -13.07 -12.09
N MET A 84 0.87 -13.22 -11.56
CA MET A 84 0.61 -13.42 -10.13
C MET A 84 1.19 -14.74 -9.61
N LEU A 85 1.14 -15.81 -10.41
CA LEU A 85 1.66 -17.13 -10.05
C LEU A 85 3.14 -17.31 -10.38
N ASN A 86 3.72 -16.43 -11.19
CA ASN A 86 5.09 -16.51 -11.72
C ASN A 86 5.38 -17.85 -12.41
N VAL A 87 4.50 -18.27 -13.33
CA VAL A 87 4.59 -19.56 -14.05
C VAL A 87 4.64 -19.37 -15.56
N SER A 88 5.65 -19.96 -16.22
CA SER A 88 5.85 -19.85 -17.67
C SER A 88 5.17 -20.97 -18.49
N ASP A 89 4.90 -22.13 -17.88
CA ASP A 89 4.17 -23.23 -18.50
C ASP A 89 3.25 -23.91 -17.48
N ALA A 90 1.95 -23.81 -17.72
CA ALA A 90 0.94 -24.20 -16.74
C ALA A 90 -0.10 -25.19 -17.26
N ARG A 91 -0.19 -25.43 -18.57
CA ARG A 91 -1.23 -26.31 -19.14
C ARG A 91 -0.96 -27.77 -18.79
N GLY A 92 -2.00 -28.48 -18.36
CA GLY A 92 -1.94 -29.91 -18.00
C GLY A 92 -1.26 -30.21 -16.66
N ARG A 93 -0.75 -29.20 -15.95
CA ARG A 93 -0.20 -29.34 -14.60
C ARG A 93 -1.31 -29.24 -13.56
N MET A 94 -1.15 -29.94 -12.44
CA MET A 94 -2.06 -29.80 -11.30
C MET A 94 -1.91 -28.40 -10.70
N PHE A 95 -3.02 -27.78 -10.28
CA PHE A 95 -2.98 -26.43 -9.73
C PHE A 95 -2.02 -26.28 -8.53
N ALA A 96 -1.92 -27.27 -7.64
CA ALA A 96 -0.95 -27.27 -6.55
C ALA A 96 0.53 -27.25 -7.00
N GLN A 97 0.83 -27.71 -8.22
CA GLN A 97 2.18 -27.62 -8.79
C GLN A 97 2.46 -26.22 -9.37
N LEU A 98 1.42 -25.45 -9.67
CA LEU A 98 1.51 -24.10 -10.21
C LEU A 98 1.59 -23.05 -9.11
N ALA A 99 0.97 -23.30 -7.95
CA ALA A 99 0.83 -22.28 -6.93
C ALA A 99 0.62 -22.85 -5.52
N TRP A 100 1.30 -22.23 -4.55
CA TRP A 100 0.88 -22.07 -3.14
C TRP A 100 0.51 -23.31 -2.31
N GLY A 101 1.02 -24.49 -2.66
CA GLY A 101 1.03 -25.68 -1.80
C GLY A 101 -0.30 -26.45 -1.72
N TRP A 102 -0.34 -27.48 -0.87
CA TRP A 102 -1.41 -28.49 -0.74
C TRP A 102 -2.74 -27.96 -0.19
N GLN A 103 -2.78 -26.74 0.35
CA GLN A 103 -3.97 -26.17 1.00
C GLN A 103 -5.11 -25.85 0.02
N LEU A 104 -4.78 -25.62 -1.25
CA LEU A 104 -5.74 -25.32 -2.31
C LEU A 104 -6.34 -26.57 -2.95
N ASP A 105 -5.66 -27.71 -2.89
CA ASP A 105 -6.18 -28.98 -3.45
C ASP A 105 -7.44 -29.43 -2.71
N ALA A 106 -7.47 -29.29 -1.39
CA ALA A 106 -8.65 -29.60 -0.59
C ALA A 106 -9.84 -28.71 -0.98
N LEU A 107 -9.58 -27.41 -1.23
CA LEU A 107 -10.61 -26.46 -1.65
C LEU A 107 -11.17 -26.80 -3.03
N ILE A 108 -10.30 -27.14 -3.99
CA ILE A 108 -10.67 -27.52 -5.35
C ILE A 108 -11.43 -28.86 -5.35
N ALA A 109 -10.93 -29.85 -4.61
CA ALA A 109 -11.56 -31.15 -4.46
C ALA A 109 -12.95 -31.03 -3.84
N ASP A 110 -13.12 -30.20 -2.81
CA ASP A 110 -14.41 -29.97 -2.17
C ASP A 110 -15.41 -29.28 -3.12
N VAL A 111 -14.98 -28.29 -3.92
CA VAL A 111 -15.85 -27.63 -4.91
C VAL A 111 -16.29 -28.60 -6.01
N LEU A 112 -15.36 -29.40 -6.53
CA LEU A 112 -15.64 -30.39 -7.57
C LEU A 112 -16.52 -31.56 -7.03
N ALA A 113 -16.31 -31.99 -5.79
CA ALA A 113 -17.05 -33.09 -5.19
C ALA A 113 -18.45 -32.69 -4.71
N ARG A 114 -18.60 -31.51 -4.07
CA ARG A 114 -19.86 -31.08 -3.45
C ARG A 114 -20.77 -30.27 -4.38
N ARG A 115 -20.32 -29.92 -5.59
CA ARG A 115 -20.97 -28.92 -6.47
C ARG A 115 -21.29 -27.62 -5.71
N ALA A 116 -20.43 -27.22 -4.78
CA ALA A 116 -20.60 -25.97 -4.05
C ALA A 116 -20.48 -24.79 -5.02
N GLU A 117 -21.39 -23.81 -4.92
CA GLU A 117 -21.47 -22.69 -5.88
C GLU A 117 -20.21 -21.81 -5.87
N SER A 118 -19.54 -21.69 -4.73
CA SER A 118 -18.29 -20.95 -4.57
C SER A 118 -17.64 -21.21 -3.21
N LEU A 119 -16.33 -21.44 -3.16
CA LEU A 119 -15.53 -21.36 -1.94
C LEU A 119 -14.44 -20.29 -2.09
N SER A 120 -14.04 -19.64 -1.00
CA SER A 120 -13.00 -18.62 -1.03
C SER A 120 -12.00 -18.78 0.12
N GLN A 121 -10.72 -18.55 -0.17
CA GLN A 121 -9.64 -18.58 0.82
C GLN A 121 -8.67 -17.41 0.59
N ILE A 122 -8.06 -16.92 1.67
CA ILE A 122 -6.98 -15.94 1.59
C ILE A 122 -5.65 -16.67 1.78
N VAL A 123 -4.71 -16.44 0.89
CA VAL A 123 -3.35 -17.00 0.93
C VAL A 123 -2.34 -15.86 0.92
N VAL A 124 -1.32 -15.96 1.77
CA VAL A 124 -0.23 -14.97 1.86
C VAL A 124 1.06 -15.64 1.42
N LYS A 125 1.76 -15.03 0.47
CA LYS A 125 3.08 -15.48 0.00
C LYS A 125 3.93 -14.27 -0.37
N ASP A 126 5.20 -14.29 0.02
CA ASP A 126 6.19 -13.26 -0.32
C ASP A 126 5.66 -11.83 -0.07
N GLU A 127 5.06 -11.62 1.11
CA GLU A 127 4.43 -10.36 1.56
C GLU A 127 3.18 -9.90 0.77
N ARG A 128 2.77 -10.64 -0.27
CA ARG A 128 1.54 -10.40 -1.03
C ARG A 128 0.40 -11.26 -0.50
N ALA A 129 -0.80 -10.70 -0.47
CA ALA A 129 -2.01 -11.41 -0.06
C ALA A 129 -2.95 -11.58 -1.25
N PHE A 130 -3.41 -12.80 -1.48
CA PHE A 130 -4.32 -13.14 -2.56
C PHE A 130 -5.62 -13.71 -2.00
N ARG A 131 -6.74 -13.21 -2.50
CA ARG A 131 -8.04 -13.84 -2.32
C ARG A 131 -8.27 -14.77 -3.50
N ILE A 132 -8.43 -16.05 -3.18
CA ILE A 132 -8.63 -17.11 -4.16
C ILE A 132 -10.08 -17.56 -4.05
N VAL A 133 -10.83 -17.45 -5.14
CA VAL A 133 -12.22 -17.89 -5.24
C VAL A 133 -12.30 -19.04 -6.22
N VAL A 134 -12.82 -20.19 -5.79
CA VAL A 134 -12.99 -21.39 -6.61
C VAL A 134 -14.49 -21.61 -6.83
N ARG A 135 -14.90 -21.72 -8.10
CA ARG A 135 -16.28 -21.96 -8.51
C ARG A 135 -16.36 -23.18 -9.42
N ALA A 136 -17.35 -24.04 -9.20
CA ALA A 136 -17.63 -25.12 -10.15
C ALA A 136 -18.18 -24.52 -11.46
N CYS A 137 -17.73 -25.02 -12.61
CA CYS A 137 -18.23 -24.62 -13.91
C CYS A 137 -18.28 -25.80 -14.89
N MET A 138 -19.05 -25.65 -15.98
CA MET A 138 -19.13 -26.65 -17.03
C MET A 138 -18.24 -26.23 -18.22
N ILE A 139 -17.25 -27.07 -18.54
CA ILE A 139 -16.33 -26.86 -19.66
C ILE A 139 -16.63 -27.93 -20.70
N ARG A 140 -17.19 -27.54 -21.85
CA ARG A 140 -17.55 -28.46 -22.95
C ARG A 140 -18.37 -29.67 -22.49
N GLY A 141 -19.29 -29.48 -21.54
CA GLY A 141 -20.14 -30.54 -20.99
C GLY A 141 -19.51 -31.39 -19.89
N THR A 142 -18.27 -31.11 -19.47
CA THR A 142 -17.60 -31.77 -18.33
C THR A 142 -17.47 -30.81 -17.16
N LEU A 143 -17.59 -31.33 -15.93
CA LEU A 143 -17.38 -30.54 -14.72
C LEU A 143 -15.92 -30.08 -14.62
N GLY A 144 -15.70 -28.83 -14.28
CA GLY A 144 -14.39 -28.25 -13.99
C GLY A 144 -14.50 -27.16 -12.93
N ALA A 145 -13.41 -26.44 -12.70
CA ALA A 145 -13.37 -25.36 -11.73
C ALA A 145 -12.77 -24.08 -12.34
N LEU A 146 -13.37 -22.95 -12.02
CA LEU A 146 -12.85 -21.62 -12.30
C LEU A 146 -12.23 -21.07 -11.02
N ILE A 147 -10.96 -20.67 -11.10
CA ILE A 147 -10.23 -20.02 -10.02
C ILE A 147 -10.03 -18.56 -10.39
N VAL A 148 -10.41 -17.67 -9.48
CA VAL A 148 -10.18 -16.23 -9.57
C VAL A 148 -9.22 -15.80 -8.46
N LEU A 149 -8.16 -15.11 -8.85
CA LEU A 149 -7.07 -14.61 -8.02
C LEU A 149 -7.18 -13.09 -7.96
N SER A 150 -7.60 -12.54 -6.82
CA SER A 150 -7.57 -11.10 -6.59
C SER A 150 -6.42 -10.79 -5.63
N GLU A 151 -5.48 -9.93 -6.03
CA GLU A 151 -4.50 -9.40 -5.07
C GLU A 151 -5.19 -8.42 -4.11
N ILE A 152 -5.08 -8.70 -2.81
CA ILE A 152 -5.68 -7.93 -1.72
C ILE A 152 -4.62 -7.46 -0.71
N THR A 153 -3.35 -7.37 -1.14
CA THR A 153 -2.21 -6.97 -0.31
C THR A 153 -2.48 -5.66 0.44
N GLU A 154 -2.91 -4.62 -0.28
CA GLU A 154 -3.18 -3.30 0.32
C GLU A 154 -4.41 -3.32 1.24
N LEU A 155 -5.46 -4.06 0.88
CA LEU A 155 -6.65 -4.24 1.73
C LEU A 155 -6.31 -4.95 3.05
N GLN A 156 -5.46 -5.97 3.02
CA GLN A 156 -4.99 -6.66 4.22
C GLN A 156 -4.08 -5.77 5.06
N ARG A 157 -3.21 -4.98 4.41
CA ARG A 157 -2.36 -3.99 5.08
C ARG A 157 -3.20 -2.97 5.84
N LEU A 158 -4.19 -2.36 5.18
CA LEU A 158 -5.12 -1.41 5.81
C LEU A 158 -5.90 -2.05 6.97
N GLY A 159 -6.37 -3.29 6.79
CA GLY A 159 -7.05 -4.03 7.85
C GLY A 159 -6.15 -4.36 9.04
N ARG A 160 -4.87 -4.69 8.82
CA ARG A 160 -3.87 -4.90 9.88
C ARG A 160 -3.57 -3.58 10.60
N VAL A 161 -3.28 -2.51 9.85
CA VAL A 161 -3.05 -1.16 10.41
C VAL A 161 -4.21 -0.72 11.30
N ARG A 162 -5.46 -0.91 10.87
CA ARG A 162 -6.65 -0.58 11.67
C ARG A 162 -6.75 -1.41 12.95
N ARG A 163 -6.47 -2.71 12.90
CA ARG A 163 -6.50 -3.57 14.09
C ARG A 163 -5.40 -3.22 15.08
N ASP A 164 -4.19 -3.03 14.58
CA ASP A 164 -3.04 -2.62 15.39
C ASP A 164 -3.28 -1.25 16.02
N PHE A 165 -3.88 -0.32 15.28
CA PHE A 165 -4.32 0.98 15.80
C PHE A 165 -5.30 0.84 16.96
N VAL A 166 -6.37 0.05 16.81
CA VAL A 166 -7.38 -0.15 17.88
C VAL A 166 -6.76 -0.84 19.11
N ALA A 167 -5.95 -1.87 18.90
CA ALA A 167 -5.28 -2.59 19.98
C ALA A 167 -4.33 -1.66 20.75
N ASN A 168 -3.49 -0.91 20.04
CA ASN A 168 -2.50 -0.04 20.66
C ASN A 168 -3.15 1.13 21.40
N ILE A 169 -4.18 1.78 20.83
CA ILE A 169 -4.95 2.80 21.55
C ILE A 169 -5.53 2.26 22.85
N SER A 170 -6.10 1.05 22.79
CA SER A 170 -6.68 0.43 23.97
C SER A 170 -5.64 0.23 25.08
N HIS A 171 -4.41 -0.15 24.72
CA HIS A 171 -3.30 -0.29 25.66
C HIS A 171 -2.82 1.06 26.21
N GLU A 172 -2.68 2.06 25.35
CA GLU A 172 -2.20 3.40 25.70
C GLU A 172 -3.21 4.19 26.54
N LEU A 173 -4.52 3.97 26.35
CA LEU A 173 -5.56 4.53 27.23
C LEU A 173 -5.67 3.79 28.56
N ARG A 174 -5.50 2.45 28.56
CA ARG A 174 -5.64 1.64 29.78
C ARG A 174 -4.65 2.08 30.86
N THR A 175 -3.41 2.34 30.50
CA THR A 175 -2.34 2.67 31.45
C THR A 175 -2.62 3.93 32.27
N PRO A 176 -2.87 5.12 31.67
CA PRO A 176 -3.21 6.32 32.42
C PRO A 176 -4.56 6.21 33.13
N ILE A 177 -5.56 5.48 32.58
CA ILE A 177 -6.83 5.24 33.28
C ILE A 177 -6.62 4.41 34.55
N THR A 178 -5.80 3.36 34.48
CA THR A 178 -5.45 2.53 35.65
C THR A 178 -4.66 3.36 36.67
N ALA A 179 -3.71 4.18 36.22
CA ALA A 179 -2.97 5.08 37.10
C ALA A 179 -3.90 6.09 37.79
N LEU A 180 -4.80 6.74 37.04
CA LEU A 180 -5.82 7.65 37.60
C LEU A 180 -6.68 6.96 38.65
N ARG A 181 -7.10 5.72 38.40
CA ARG A 181 -7.87 4.92 39.36
C ARG A 181 -7.09 4.66 40.64
N ILE A 182 -5.84 4.20 40.54
CA ILE A 182 -4.99 3.95 41.72
C ILE A 182 -4.80 5.25 42.51
N LEU A 183 -4.47 6.36 41.83
CA LEU A 183 -4.28 7.66 42.48
C LEU A 183 -5.56 8.16 43.16
N ALA A 184 -6.73 7.95 42.53
CA ALA A 184 -8.02 8.30 43.10
C ALA A 184 -8.39 7.42 44.31
N ASP A 185 -8.15 6.11 44.23
CA ASP A 185 -8.36 5.16 45.33
C ASP A 185 -7.45 5.53 46.52
N THR A 186 -6.17 5.84 46.29
CA THR A 186 -5.23 6.30 47.33
C THR A 186 -5.63 7.65 47.94
N LEU A 187 -6.07 8.61 47.13
CA LEU A 187 -6.60 9.89 47.64
C LEU A 187 -7.87 9.69 48.48
N ALA A 188 -8.74 8.75 48.11
CA ALA A 188 -9.94 8.42 48.88
C ALA A 188 -9.60 7.80 50.25
N GLU A 189 -8.51 7.04 50.34
CA GLU A 189 -8.01 6.43 51.58
C GLU A 189 -7.25 7.42 52.48
N GLU A 190 -6.53 8.39 51.91
CA GLU A 190 -5.63 9.32 52.65
C GLU A 190 -6.25 10.67 53.07
N LEU A 191 -7.53 10.92 52.76
CA LEU A 191 -8.27 12.16 53.12
C LEU A 191 -8.43 12.43 54.63
N VAL A 192 -7.68 11.72 55.49
CA VAL A 192 -7.62 11.89 56.95
C VAL A 192 -6.48 12.83 57.39
N ASP A 193 -5.41 13.01 56.58
CA ASP A 193 -4.30 13.92 56.92
C ASP A 193 -3.85 14.79 55.72
N ALA A 194 -3.75 16.11 55.93
CA ALA A 194 -3.60 17.12 54.88
C ALA A 194 -2.21 17.22 54.19
N SER A 195 -1.28 16.30 54.45
CA SER A 195 0.13 16.42 54.03
C SER A 195 0.50 15.69 52.71
N PRO A 196 -0.03 14.47 52.40
CA PRO A 196 0.27 13.76 51.15
C PRO A 196 -0.57 14.21 49.93
N ALA A 197 -1.74 14.79 50.15
CA ALA A 197 -2.75 15.03 49.11
C ALA A 197 -2.25 15.87 47.91
N ARG A 198 -1.32 16.81 48.15
CA ARG A 198 -0.78 17.70 47.09
C ARG A 198 0.12 16.95 46.09
N LEU A 199 0.88 15.96 46.57
CA LEU A 199 1.72 15.11 45.72
C LEU A 199 0.84 14.22 44.82
N TRP A 200 -0.19 13.60 45.40
CA TRP A 200 -1.13 12.76 44.66
C TRP A 200 -1.95 13.55 43.64
N LEU A 201 -2.42 14.74 44.01
CA LEU A 201 -3.10 15.66 43.08
C LEU A 201 -2.19 16.04 41.90
N THR A 202 -0.91 16.29 42.15
CA THR A 202 0.08 16.58 41.10
C THR A 202 0.25 15.38 40.17
N LYS A 203 0.36 14.16 40.71
CA LYS A 203 0.41 12.93 39.91
C LYS A 203 -0.87 12.73 39.09
N LEU A 204 -2.04 12.98 39.67
CA LEU A 204 -3.34 12.84 38.99
C LEU A 204 -3.44 13.80 37.80
N LEU A 205 -3.11 15.08 38.02
CA LEU A 205 -3.09 16.08 36.95
C LEU A 205 -2.14 15.68 35.80
N SER A 206 -0.96 15.13 36.11
CA SER A 206 -0.03 14.65 35.08
C SER A 206 -0.60 13.53 34.20
N GLN A 207 -1.41 12.62 34.77
CA GLN A 207 -2.06 11.56 34.01
C GLN A 207 -3.23 12.07 33.16
N VAL A 208 -3.95 13.09 33.64
CA VAL A 208 -4.99 13.78 32.85
C VAL A 208 -4.38 14.50 31.65
N ASP A 209 -3.27 15.22 31.85
CA ASP A 209 -2.57 15.90 30.76
C ASP A 209 -2.06 14.90 29.71
N ALA A 210 -1.54 13.75 30.14
CA ALA A 210 -1.12 12.67 29.25
C ALA A 210 -2.30 12.13 28.41
N LEU A 211 -3.47 11.87 29.03
CA LEU A 211 -4.68 11.45 28.31
C LEU A 211 -5.17 12.50 27.32
N ARG A 212 -5.10 13.79 27.69
CA ARG A 212 -5.46 14.89 26.79
C ARG A 212 -4.56 14.89 25.56
N GLN A 213 -3.24 14.85 25.77
CA GLN A 213 -2.27 14.81 24.67
C GLN A 213 -2.50 13.61 23.74
N LEU A 214 -2.74 12.43 24.30
CA LEU A 214 -3.01 11.22 23.52
C LEU A 214 -4.29 11.37 22.68
N THR A 215 -5.34 11.95 23.27
CA THR A 215 -6.60 12.21 22.56
C THR A 215 -6.42 13.21 21.42
N ASP A 216 -5.69 14.30 21.66
CA ASP A 216 -5.38 15.31 20.65
C ASP A 216 -4.59 14.69 19.49
N GLU A 217 -3.52 13.93 19.80
CA GLU A 217 -2.70 13.23 18.82
C GLU A 217 -3.50 12.21 17.98
N LEU A 218 -4.48 11.53 18.58
CA LEU A 218 -5.39 10.64 17.86
C LEU A 218 -6.33 11.38 16.93
N MET A 219 -6.92 12.48 17.38
CA MET A 219 -7.78 13.31 16.53
C MET A 219 -7.01 13.86 15.34
N ASP A 220 -5.78 14.29 15.57
CA ASP A 220 -4.92 14.82 14.52
C ASP A 220 -4.52 13.75 13.52
N LEU A 221 -4.11 12.57 13.98
CA LEU A 221 -3.82 11.44 13.11
C LEU A 221 -5.05 11.05 12.27
N ALA A 222 -6.24 11.00 12.88
CA ALA A 222 -7.48 10.69 12.18
C ALA A 222 -7.84 11.74 11.10
N ARG A 223 -7.60 13.03 11.36
CA ARG A 223 -7.83 14.12 10.39
C ARG A 223 -6.84 14.11 9.23
N ILE A 224 -5.59 13.73 9.50
CA ILE A 224 -4.57 13.61 8.46
C ILE A 224 -4.88 12.41 7.56
N GLU A 225 -5.22 11.25 8.13
CA GLU A 225 -5.53 10.04 7.38
C GLU A 225 -6.82 10.14 6.57
N SER A 226 -7.81 10.90 7.03
CA SER A 226 -9.04 11.14 6.27
C SER A 226 -8.86 12.13 5.12
N GLY A 227 -7.67 12.71 4.94
CA GLY A 227 -7.40 13.77 3.98
C GLY A 227 -8.13 15.09 4.29
N GLN A 228 -8.69 15.22 5.50
CA GLN A 228 -9.49 16.37 5.93
C GLN A 228 -8.64 17.50 6.53
N MET A 229 -7.31 17.37 6.51
CA MET A 229 -6.38 18.40 6.93
C MET A 229 -5.80 19.12 5.71
N PRO A 230 -6.41 20.22 5.24
CA PRO A 230 -5.85 20.99 4.14
C PRO A 230 -4.55 21.67 4.60
N ILE A 231 -3.42 21.31 3.98
CA ILE A 231 -2.15 22.01 4.16
C ILE A 231 -2.23 23.34 3.39
N LYS A 232 -2.13 24.46 4.12
CA LYS A 232 -2.08 25.80 3.54
C LYS A 232 -0.64 26.23 3.36
N LEU A 233 -0.14 26.01 2.15
CA LEU A 233 1.22 26.37 1.78
C LEU A 233 1.39 27.89 1.70
N VAL A 234 2.25 28.44 2.57
CA VAL A 234 2.63 29.85 2.60
C VAL A 234 4.15 29.95 2.65
N GLU A 235 4.71 30.95 1.97
CA GLU A 235 6.14 31.26 2.05
C GLU A 235 6.49 31.64 3.50
N THR A 236 7.36 30.83 4.11
CA THR A 236 7.69 30.93 5.53
C THR A 236 9.20 30.93 5.72
N PRO A 237 9.78 31.94 6.42
CA PRO A 237 11.19 31.93 6.77
C PRO A 237 11.53 30.75 7.71
N ILE A 238 12.60 30.03 7.42
CA ILE A 238 13.06 28.92 8.26
C ILE A 238 13.45 29.39 9.66
N ALA A 239 14.09 30.55 9.75
CA ALA A 239 14.50 31.15 11.02
C ALA A 239 13.30 31.34 11.97
N ASP A 240 12.14 31.75 11.45
CA ASP A 240 10.92 31.94 12.24
C ASP A 240 10.34 30.61 12.74
N LEU A 241 10.33 29.58 11.89
CA LEU A 241 9.90 28.22 12.27
C LEU A 241 10.75 27.67 13.42
N VAL A 242 12.07 27.76 13.27
CA VAL A 242 13.03 27.28 14.26
C VAL A 242 12.93 28.07 15.56
N ALA A 243 12.89 29.40 15.48
CA ALA A 243 12.83 30.26 16.66
C ALA A 243 11.56 30.02 17.49
N GLN A 244 10.39 29.91 16.85
CA GLN A 244 9.13 29.67 17.56
C GLN A 244 9.11 28.31 18.26
N VAL A 245 9.67 27.27 17.62
CA VAL A 245 9.76 25.94 18.23
C VAL A 245 10.75 25.94 19.41
N VAL A 246 11.93 26.54 19.24
CA VAL A 246 12.93 26.63 20.32
C VAL A 246 12.38 27.40 21.52
N GLU A 247 11.71 28.53 21.32
CA GLU A 247 11.17 29.34 22.40
C GLU A 247 10.14 28.57 23.23
N ARG A 248 9.31 27.75 22.58
CA ARG A 248 8.34 26.87 23.25
C ARG A 248 8.99 25.83 24.16
N PHE A 249 10.18 25.34 23.81
CA PHE A 249 10.90 24.29 24.56
C PHE A 249 12.04 24.82 25.44
N ARG A 250 12.30 26.13 25.42
CA ARG A 250 13.35 26.78 26.21
C ARG A 250 13.31 26.39 27.71
N PRO A 251 12.15 26.37 28.39
CA PRO A 251 12.11 25.99 29.81
C PRO A 251 12.57 24.56 30.09
N GLN A 252 12.31 23.61 29.18
CA GLN A 252 12.75 22.22 29.32
C GLN A 252 14.25 22.07 29.04
N ILE A 253 14.75 22.79 28.02
CA ILE A 253 16.17 22.81 27.64
C ILE A 253 17.02 23.36 28.79
N GLU A 254 16.60 24.50 29.36
CA GLU A 254 17.29 25.14 30.49
C GLU A 254 17.23 24.27 31.75
N ARG A 255 16.08 23.65 32.05
CA ARG A 255 15.93 22.77 33.22
C ARG A 255 16.85 21.54 33.18
N GLN A 256 17.15 21.03 31.98
CA GLN A 256 18.04 19.89 31.79
C GLN A 256 19.50 20.31 31.51
N GLU A 257 19.81 21.61 31.55
CA GLU A 257 21.13 22.17 31.24
C GLU A 257 21.66 21.73 29.85
N LEU A 258 20.77 21.59 28.86
CA LEU A 258 21.13 21.13 27.52
C LEU A 258 21.78 22.26 26.71
N ALA A 259 22.91 21.96 26.06
CA ALA A 259 23.54 22.87 25.12
C ALA A 259 22.82 22.79 23.76
N LEU A 260 22.25 23.93 23.32
CA LEU A 260 21.52 24.04 22.06
C LEU A 260 22.32 24.86 21.04
N GLU A 261 22.59 24.26 19.87
CA GLU A 261 23.21 24.92 18.72
C GLU A 261 22.17 25.08 17.60
N ILE A 262 22.06 26.30 17.04
CA ILE A 262 21.07 26.61 15.99
C ILE A 262 21.79 27.11 14.74
N THR A 263 21.55 26.45 13.61
CA THR A 263 22.04 26.84 12.29
C THR A 263 20.86 27.03 11.34
N ALA A 264 20.20 28.19 11.40
CA ALA A 264 19.04 28.53 10.57
C ALA A 264 19.35 29.79 9.75
N PRO A 265 19.86 29.65 8.51
CA PRO A 265 20.17 30.80 7.67
C PRO A 265 18.92 31.66 7.40
N ALA A 266 19.05 32.98 7.54
CA ALA A 266 17.92 33.92 7.49
C ALA A 266 17.34 34.10 6.06
N ASP A 267 18.09 33.73 5.05
CA ASP A 267 17.74 33.78 3.62
C ASP A 267 16.94 32.56 3.16
N LEU A 268 16.91 31.47 3.93
CA LEU A 268 16.16 30.26 3.56
C LEU A 268 14.68 30.39 3.87
N ARG A 269 13.87 30.08 2.85
CA ARG A 269 12.41 30.11 2.90
C ARG A 269 11.82 28.85 2.32
N VAL A 270 10.73 28.38 2.92
CA VAL A 270 10.00 27.19 2.49
C VAL A 270 8.57 27.53 2.17
N LEU A 271 8.00 26.75 1.26
CA LEU A 271 6.57 26.75 1.01
C LEU A 271 5.94 25.71 1.97
N ALA A 272 5.34 26.16 3.06
CA ALA A 272 4.80 25.27 4.09
C ALA A 272 3.58 25.85 4.83
N ASP A 273 2.78 24.99 5.47
CA ASP A 273 1.85 25.41 6.51
C ASP A 273 2.64 25.62 7.81
N PRO A 274 2.77 26.86 8.32
CA PRO A 274 3.65 27.13 9.45
C PRO A 274 3.31 26.32 10.70
N ALA A 275 2.02 26.16 11.00
CA ALA A 275 1.56 25.44 12.18
C ALA A 275 1.92 23.94 12.10
N SER A 276 1.70 23.32 10.95
CA SER A 276 2.05 21.91 10.70
C SER A 276 3.56 21.68 10.70
N ALA A 277 4.34 22.56 10.06
CA ALA A 277 5.79 22.48 10.03
C ALA A 277 6.41 22.64 11.43
N GLN A 278 5.95 23.64 12.20
CA GLN A 278 6.35 23.83 13.60
C GLN A 278 6.01 22.63 14.47
N ARG A 279 4.87 21.99 14.22
CA ARG A 279 4.46 20.79 14.94
C ARG A 279 5.35 19.60 14.62
N ALA A 280 5.67 19.37 13.35
CA ALA A 280 6.60 18.31 12.96
C ALA A 280 7.98 18.54 13.59
N LEU A 281 8.53 19.75 13.48
CA LEU A 281 9.80 20.13 14.10
C LEU A 281 9.76 20.02 15.64
N GLY A 282 8.65 20.42 16.25
CA GLY A 282 8.43 20.32 17.69
C GLY A 282 8.41 18.88 18.19
N ASN A 283 7.83 17.94 17.42
CA ASN A 283 7.87 16.51 17.76
C ASN A 283 9.30 15.96 17.74
N LEU A 284 10.13 16.41 16.78
CA LEU A 284 11.54 16.01 16.70
C LEU A 284 12.36 16.61 17.86
N LEU A 285 12.21 17.91 18.14
CA LEU A 285 12.91 18.56 19.25
C LEU A 285 12.49 17.99 20.61
N HIS A 286 11.20 17.71 20.81
CA HIS A 286 10.72 17.09 22.04
C HIS A 286 11.38 15.72 22.26
N ASN A 287 11.52 14.90 21.21
CA ASN A 287 12.23 13.64 21.30
C ASN A 287 13.72 13.83 21.62
N ALA A 288 14.39 14.79 20.98
CA ALA A 288 15.78 15.11 21.28
C ALA A 288 15.97 15.49 22.76
N ILE A 289 15.12 16.35 23.32
CA ILE A 289 15.14 16.73 24.74
C ILE A 289 14.87 15.53 25.64
N LYS A 290 13.90 14.69 25.28
CA LYS A 290 13.53 13.52 26.08
C LYS A 290 14.68 12.50 26.19
N PHE A 291 15.34 12.21 25.08
CA PHE A 291 16.32 11.12 25.00
C PHE A 291 17.77 11.55 25.23
N THR A 292 18.02 12.86 25.32
CA THR A 292 19.33 13.41 25.70
C THR A 292 19.47 13.45 27.22
N PRO A 293 20.57 12.94 27.81
CA PRO A 293 20.82 13.12 29.23
C PRO A 293 21.07 14.59 29.59
N ALA A 294 20.89 14.96 30.85
CA ALA A 294 21.21 16.30 31.33
C ALA A 294 22.65 16.69 30.97
N ARG A 295 22.87 17.96 30.62
CA ARG A 295 24.16 18.49 30.10
C ARG A 295 24.61 17.90 28.74
N GLY A 296 23.73 17.21 28.04
CA GLY A 296 23.97 16.78 26.66
C GLY A 296 23.86 17.94 25.66
N ARG A 297 23.96 17.59 24.37
CA ARG A 297 23.94 18.53 23.24
C ARG A 297 22.81 18.22 22.28
N ILE A 298 22.15 19.28 21.81
CA ILE A 298 21.18 19.24 20.72
C ILE A 298 21.60 20.27 19.68
N ALA A 299 21.63 19.88 18.42
CA ALA A 299 21.85 20.80 17.30
C ALA A 299 20.63 20.78 16.38
N MET A 300 20.16 21.95 15.96
CA MET A 300 19.06 22.10 15.03
C MET A 300 19.49 23.02 13.90
N GLY A 301 19.11 22.71 12.66
CA GLY A 301 19.41 23.60 11.58
C GLY A 301 18.70 23.27 10.28
N ALA A 302 19.06 24.03 9.25
CA ALA A 302 18.54 23.86 7.91
C ALA A 302 19.58 24.18 6.85
N ARG A 303 19.47 23.51 5.70
CA ARG A 303 20.31 23.75 4.52
C ARG A 303 19.52 23.55 3.23
N ALA A 304 19.88 24.28 2.20
CA ALA A 304 19.32 24.07 0.86
C ALA A 304 19.89 22.79 0.23
N VAL A 305 19.02 21.98 -0.38
CA VAL A 305 19.36 20.75 -1.09
C VAL A 305 18.51 20.67 -2.36
N GLY A 306 19.04 21.22 -3.46
CA GLY A 306 18.28 21.34 -4.72
C GLY A 306 17.05 22.22 -4.54
N ASP A 307 15.88 21.72 -4.96
CA ASP A 307 14.60 22.44 -4.86
C ASP A 307 13.91 22.27 -3.49
N MET A 308 14.62 21.72 -2.51
CA MET A 308 14.13 21.45 -1.16
C MET A 308 15.01 22.12 -0.12
N ILE A 309 14.44 22.44 1.04
CA ILE A 309 15.18 22.78 2.25
C ILE A 309 15.15 21.57 3.18
N GLU A 310 16.32 21.06 3.54
CA GLU A 310 16.48 20.01 4.53
C GLU A 310 16.64 20.64 5.92
N LEU A 311 15.79 20.27 6.85
CA LEU A 311 15.89 20.60 8.27
C LEU A 311 16.35 19.37 9.04
N TYR A 312 17.11 19.58 10.12
CA TYR A 312 17.57 18.51 10.97
C TYR A 312 17.50 18.85 12.46
N VAL A 313 17.34 17.81 13.27
CA VAL A 313 17.48 17.82 14.73
C VAL A 313 18.40 16.68 15.13
N GLN A 314 19.58 17.03 15.65
CA GLN A 314 20.59 16.12 16.14
C GLN A 314 20.64 16.15 17.66
N ASP A 315 20.74 14.99 18.28
CA ASP A 315 20.87 14.81 19.72
C ASP A 315 22.09 13.96 20.06
N SER A 316 22.67 14.18 21.24
CA SER A 316 23.74 13.35 21.81
C SER A 316 23.20 12.31 22.82
N GLY A 317 21.97 11.83 22.60
CA GLY A 317 21.25 10.96 23.50
C GLY A 317 21.64 9.49 23.38
N ILE A 318 20.73 8.62 23.83
CA ILE A 318 20.94 7.16 23.88
C ILE A 318 21.07 6.49 22.51
N GLY A 319 20.73 7.20 21.42
CA GLY A 319 20.68 6.63 20.08
C GLY A 319 19.58 5.57 19.89
N ILE A 320 19.52 5.02 18.68
CA ILE A 320 18.50 4.07 18.25
C ILE A 320 19.22 2.87 17.63
N PRO A 321 18.92 1.63 18.06
CA PRO A 321 19.48 0.43 17.46
C PRO A 321 19.11 0.30 15.98
N ALA A 322 20.07 -0.12 15.14
CA ALA A 322 19.86 -0.26 13.70
C ALA A 322 18.68 -1.19 13.33
N ALA A 323 18.42 -2.22 14.15
CA ALA A 323 17.34 -3.17 13.95
C ALA A 323 15.94 -2.55 14.02
N VAL A 324 15.79 -1.43 14.75
CA VAL A 324 14.49 -0.77 14.94
C VAL A 324 14.39 0.58 14.22
N LEU A 325 15.50 1.13 13.73
CA LEU A 325 15.55 2.40 13.01
C LEU A 325 14.51 2.49 11.85
N PRO A 326 14.27 1.44 11.04
CA PRO A 326 13.25 1.51 9.97
C PRO A 326 11.82 1.69 10.48
N ARG A 327 11.57 1.37 11.76
CA ARG A 327 10.23 1.27 12.36
C ARG A 327 9.87 2.47 13.23
N ILE A 328 10.79 3.40 13.48
CA ILE A 328 10.58 4.51 14.45
C ILE A 328 9.47 5.50 14.04
N PHE A 329 9.14 5.54 12.74
CA PHE A 329 8.04 6.35 12.21
C PHE A 329 6.72 5.55 12.12
N GLU A 330 6.70 4.28 12.54
CA GLU A 330 5.46 3.53 12.72
C GLU A 330 4.68 4.12 13.90
N ARG A 331 3.35 4.06 13.80
CA ARG A 331 2.44 4.55 14.83
C ARG A 331 2.60 3.72 16.11
N PHE A 332 2.60 4.38 17.26
CA PHE A 332 2.74 3.77 18.58
C PHE A 332 4.06 3.02 18.80
N PHE A 333 5.05 3.21 17.92
CA PHE A 333 6.35 2.57 18.11
C PHE A 333 7.05 3.16 19.33
N LYS A 334 7.59 2.28 20.18
CA LYS A 334 8.37 2.62 21.38
C LYS A 334 9.56 1.69 21.52
N LEU A 335 10.69 2.24 21.93
CA LEU A 335 11.87 1.45 22.28
C LEU A 335 11.64 0.78 23.65
N GLU A 336 11.76 -0.54 23.75
CA GLU A 336 11.49 -1.30 24.99
C GLU A 336 12.37 -0.87 26.18
N HIS A 337 13.56 -0.31 25.92
CA HIS A 337 14.52 0.14 26.95
C HIS A 337 14.38 1.63 27.34
N ALA A 338 13.42 2.37 26.77
CA ALA A 338 13.17 3.77 27.11
C ALA A 338 12.27 3.96 28.35
N ARG A 339 12.07 2.92 29.17
CA ARG A 339 11.29 3.01 30.41
C ARG A 339 12.15 3.61 31.53
N ARG A 340 12.36 4.92 31.52
CA ARG A 340 12.70 5.63 32.77
C ARG A 340 11.45 5.66 33.65
N ALA A 341 11.60 5.26 34.91
CA ALA A 341 10.50 5.02 35.85
C ALA A 341 9.66 6.28 36.19
N ASP A 342 10.15 7.48 35.86
CA ASP A 342 9.54 8.76 36.23
C ASP A 342 9.07 9.61 35.03
N GLU A 343 9.12 9.10 33.80
CA GLU A 343 8.80 9.93 32.63
C GLU A 343 7.31 9.88 32.22
N PRO A 344 6.73 11.03 31.82
CA PRO A 344 5.38 11.09 31.27
C PRO A 344 5.23 10.12 30.09
N HIS A 345 4.16 9.33 30.11
CA HIS A 345 3.81 8.36 29.08
C HIS A 345 3.97 8.96 27.68
N SER A 346 5.04 8.59 26.95
CA SER A 346 5.14 8.96 25.54
C SER A 346 4.22 8.06 24.73
N THR A 347 3.31 8.63 23.96
CA THR A 347 2.26 7.96 23.18
C THR A 347 2.79 7.12 22.01
N GLY A 348 4.02 7.38 21.55
CA GLY A 348 4.59 6.77 20.34
C GLY A 348 3.95 7.28 19.04
N LEU A 349 3.13 8.35 19.10
CA LEU A 349 2.49 8.95 17.93
C LEU A 349 3.26 10.13 17.34
N GLY A 350 4.13 10.79 18.13
CA GLY A 350 4.80 12.02 17.70
C GLY A 350 5.59 11.90 16.39
N LEU A 351 6.40 10.85 16.22
CA LEU A 351 7.16 10.63 14.98
C LEU A 351 6.27 10.26 13.79
N ALA A 352 5.22 9.48 14.01
CA ALA A 352 4.25 9.15 12.97
C ALA A 352 3.47 10.39 12.49
N ILE A 353 3.07 11.27 13.42
CA ILE A 353 2.45 12.56 13.11
C ILE A 353 3.42 13.44 12.33
N ALA A 354 4.68 13.55 12.77
CA ALA A 354 5.70 14.32 12.05
C ALA A 354 5.86 13.81 10.62
N LYS A 355 5.95 12.49 10.43
CA LYS A 355 6.02 11.88 9.10
C LYS A 355 4.85 12.26 8.21
N HIS A 356 3.62 12.07 8.70
CA HIS A 356 2.44 12.39 7.91
C HIS A 356 2.33 13.88 7.58
N LEU A 357 2.67 14.78 8.51
CA LEU A 357 2.68 16.22 8.26
C LEU A 357 3.70 16.58 7.18
N ILE A 358 4.92 16.04 7.25
CA ILE A 358 5.96 16.29 6.24
C ILE A 358 5.58 15.72 4.87
N GLU A 359 5.05 14.49 4.82
CA GLU A 359 4.58 13.89 3.57
C GLU A 359 3.43 14.70 2.94
N ALA A 360 2.53 15.26 3.75
CA ALA A 360 1.46 16.14 3.29
C ALA A 360 1.98 17.46 2.67
N HIS A 361 3.22 17.86 2.99
CA HIS A 361 3.91 18.98 2.35
C HIS A 361 4.68 18.58 1.09
N GLY A 362 4.65 17.31 0.68
CA GLY A 362 5.48 16.76 -0.40
C GLY A 362 6.94 16.52 0.01
N GLY A 363 7.22 16.54 1.31
CA GLY A 363 8.53 16.30 1.88
C GLY A 363 8.84 14.83 2.16
N LYS A 364 10.05 14.57 2.66
CA LYS A 364 10.48 13.27 3.19
C LYS A 364 11.02 13.46 4.61
N ILE A 365 10.90 12.44 5.44
CA ILE A 365 11.47 12.39 6.79
C ILE A 365 12.27 11.10 6.96
N TRP A 366 13.42 11.16 7.61
CA TRP A 366 14.24 9.99 7.94
C TRP A 366 15.08 10.24 9.18
N ALA A 367 15.79 9.21 9.64
CA ALA A 367 16.71 9.35 10.75
C ALA A 367 17.98 8.52 10.51
N GLU A 368 19.08 9.02 11.05
CA GLU A 368 20.36 8.33 11.17
C GLU A 368 20.70 8.25 12.66
N SER A 369 21.14 7.09 13.13
CA SER A 369 21.44 6.93 14.55
C SER A 369 22.47 5.84 14.79
N ILE A 370 23.26 6.03 15.83
CA ILE A 370 24.18 5.02 16.36
C ILE A 370 23.87 4.90 17.84
N GLU A 371 23.53 3.70 18.28
CA GLU A 371 23.26 3.40 19.68
C GLU A 371 24.42 3.85 20.59
N GLY A 372 24.07 4.58 21.65
CA GLY A 372 25.01 5.20 22.59
C GLY A 372 25.71 6.46 22.10
N LYS A 373 25.51 6.90 20.85
CA LYS A 373 26.13 8.13 20.32
C LYS A 373 25.14 9.25 19.97
N GLY A 374 23.85 8.94 19.96
CA GLY A 374 22.77 9.87 19.64
C GLY A 374 22.14 9.63 18.27
N SER A 375 21.20 10.50 17.90
CA SER A 375 20.44 10.39 16.65
C SER A 375 20.39 11.71 15.91
N THR A 376 20.19 11.66 14.60
CA THR A 376 19.88 12.82 13.78
C THR A 376 18.64 12.53 12.97
N PHE A 377 17.61 13.33 13.18
CA PHE A 377 16.37 13.29 12.42
C PHE A 377 16.41 14.37 11.36
N TYR A 378 16.02 14.03 10.15
CA TYR A 378 16.00 14.94 9.01
C TYR A 378 14.61 14.98 8.40
N PHE A 379 14.22 16.13 7.86
CA PHE A 379 13.09 16.22 6.96
C PHE A 379 13.28 17.31 5.91
N THR A 380 12.56 17.22 4.80
CA THR A 380 12.61 18.22 3.73
C THR A 380 11.28 18.94 3.55
N LEU A 381 11.32 20.22 3.23
CA LEU A 381 10.18 21.01 2.77
C LEU A 381 10.50 21.66 1.41
N PRO A 382 9.51 21.90 0.53
CA PRO A 382 9.76 22.58 -0.75
C PRO A 382 10.34 23.97 -0.52
N ALA A 383 11.41 24.31 -1.25
CA ALA A 383 11.94 25.67 -1.24
C ALA A 383 10.95 26.62 -1.91
N THR A 384 10.90 27.88 -1.45
CA THR A 384 10.27 28.94 -2.23
C THR A 384 11.23 29.34 -3.36
N THR A 385 10.69 29.59 -4.56
CA THR A 385 11.48 29.95 -5.74
C THR A 385 11.91 31.40 -5.71
#